data_AF-A0A2P2E620-F1
#
_entry.id   AF-A0A2P2E620-F1
#
_cell.length_a   1.000
_cell.length_b   1.000
_cell.length_c   1.000
_cell.angle_alpha   90.00
_cell.angle_beta   90.00
_cell.angle_gamma   90.00
#
_symmetry.space_group_name_H-M   'P 1'
#
loop_
_entity.id
_entity.type
_entity.pdbx_description
1 polymer ?
#
loop_
_entity_poly.entity_id
_entity_poly.type
_entity_poly.pdbx_seq_one_letter_code
_entity_poly.pdbx_strand_id
1 'polypeptide(L)'
;MQRRAFIAAMGAGLASGLIRPAWAAKAKPDPYADFDALFETARQAWRAPGLAVAILKDGVPIYAKGFGWRDGARTQPITADTLFGCASLTKAFTAASAALLVDDGKLDWDEPVTRYVPEFRVAGGAEYASLSLRDMLSHRTGLGTHDLVWYNNERLSKAELLARLPHLPMLAPLRSQYQYNNLMYILAGLVVERVSGQSWEGFLKARLLEPLGMSRTGFTPTQMSQDGNFAFGHKLGADKLAISIPLRPEDAIGPAGELHSSANQFLAWMALQLGRGTYQGRRLFSAAQSEAMWAPIIATGGQPEATELTRGFYGMGWRTDYYRGMRRVAHGGNLNGFSSRVTLFPEQNIGIIAFANLRGTPLPGHVSLDVFDRLMGLEPANWSARGLARREVNEAKAAAQMPPAPIAGTSPSRPLAQFVGTFEHPGYGIWTISLDDGGLRGLFNQMPVRLGHWHYDVFNATPLREDDDDLLNVKFAFLSDMAGQIRGLEVEMDSDFPPALFTRTA
;
A
#
# COMPACT_ATOMS: atom_id res chain seq x y z
N MET A 1 -103.86 -37.21 9.36
CA MET A 1 -103.89 -36.02 8.49
C MET A 1 -102.45 -35.58 8.20
N GLN A 2 -102.09 -35.59 6.93
CA GLN A 2 -101.09 -34.78 6.19
C GLN A 2 -99.73 -34.31 6.80
N ARG A 3 -98.69 -34.52 5.95
CA ARG A 3 -97.45 -33.74 5.68
C ARG A 3 -96.27 -33.97 6.64
N ARG A 4 -95.16 -34.60 6.18
CA ARG A 4 -94.06 -34.19 5.27
C ARG A 4 -92.92 -33.42 5.98
N ALA A 5 -91.71 -33.99 5.86
CA ALA A 5 -90.42 -33.37 5.51
C ALA A 5 -89.41 -32.88 6.59
N PHE A 6 -88.18 -33.45 6.50
CA PHE A 6 -86.82 -32.85 6.63
C PHE A 6 -86.36 -32.39 8.05
N ILE A 7 -85.12 -32.54 8.55
CA ILE A 7 -83.73 -32.23 8.09
C ILE A 7 -82.74 -33.03 8.99
N ALA A 8 -81.84 -33.85 8.42
CA ALA A 8 -80.40 -33.64 8.14
C ALA A 8 -79.43 -33.62 9.36
N ALA A 9 -78.42 -34.49 9.25
CA ALA A 9 -77.42 -34.84 10.25
C ALA A 9 -76.32 -33.79 10.43
N MET A 10 -75.89 -33.58 11.68
CA MET A 10 -74.68 -32.84 12.03
C MET A 10 -73.42 -33.66 11.68
N GLY A 11 -72.63 -33.17 10.72
CA GLY A 11 -71.24 -33.55 10.54
C GLY A 11 -70.32 -32.61 11.32
N ALA A 12 -69.49 -33.18 12.21
CA ALA A 12 -68.49 -32.44 12.96
C ALA A 12 -67.30 -32.06 12.03
N GLY A 13 -67.05 -30.76 11.88
CA GLY A 13 -65.86 -30.24 11.21
C GLY A 13 -64.67 -30.19 12.17
N LEU A 14 -63.68 -31.06 11.98
CA LEU A 14 -62.36 -30.94 12.59
C LEU A 14 -61.55 -29.92 11.78
N ALA A 15 -61.42 -28.71 12.33
CA ALA A 15 -60.48 -27.71 11.84
C ALA A 15 -59.04 -28.21 12.07
N SER A 16 -58.40 -28.69 11.00
CA SER A 16 -56.97 -29.00 10.98
C SER A 16 -56.20 -27.69 10.80
N GLY A 17 -55.91 -27.03 11.91
CA GLY A 17 -54.94 -25.95 11.96
C GLY A 17 -53.55 -26.51 11.62
N LEU A 18 -53.08 -26.27 10.40
CA LEU A 18 -51.69 -26.51 10.01
C LEU A 18 -50.80 -25.53 10.78
N ILE A 19 -50.31 -26.00 11.93
CA ILE A 19 -49.17 -25.38 12.63
C ILE A 19 -47.97 -25.54 11.70
N ARG A 20 -47.64 -24.50 10.93
CA ARG A 20 -46.33 -24.41 10.28
C ARG A 20 -45.28 -24.33 11.39
N PRO A 21 -44.31 -25.25 11.48
CA PRO A 21 -43.26 -25.14 12.48
C PRO A 21 -42.47 -23.84 12.24
N ALA A 22 -42.25 -23.08 13.31
CA ALA A 22 -41.48 -21.83 13.32
C ALA A 22 -39.96 -22.04 13.06
N TRP A 23 -39.57 -23.19 12.51
CA TRP A 23 -38.21 -23.56 12.12
C TRP A 23 -38.09 -23.76 10.60
N ALA A 24 -38.87 -23.04 9.80
CA ALA A 24 -38.40 -22.74 8.45
C ALA A 24 -37.10 -21.94 8.62
N ALA A 25 -35.97 -22.65 8.68
CA ALA A 25 -34.65 -22.08 8.70
C ALA A 25 -34.65 -21.02 7.59
N LYS A 26 -34.44 -19.74 7.95
CA LYS A 26 -34.25 -18.70 6.94
C LYS A 26 -33.23 -19.28 5.97
N ALA A 27 -33.63 -19.42 4.70
CA ALA A 27 -32.71 -19.88 3.67
C ALA A 27 -31.44 -19.04 3.81
N LYS A 28 -30.29 -19.70 3.99
CA LYS A 28 -29.02 -18.97 4.03
C LYS A 28 -28.97 -18.13 2.74
N PRO A 29 -28.75 -16.81 2.84
CA PRO A 29 -28.68 -15.97 1.65
C PRO A 29 -27.71 -16.59 0.64
N ASP A 30 -28.02 -16.48 -0.65
CA ASP A 30 -27.08 -16.90 -1.69
C ASP A 30 -25.73 -16.19 -1.45
N PRO A 31 -24.63 -16.95 -1.25
CA PRO A 31 -23.32 -16.38 -0.98
C PRO A 31 -22.80 -15.50 -2.14
N TYR A 32 -23.40 -15.61 -3.33
CA TYR A 32 -23.06 -14.84 -4.53
C TYR A 32 -23.99 -13.67 -4.85
N ALA A 33 -25.14 -13.56 -4.17
CA ALA A 33 -26.08 -12.47 -4.40
C ALA A 33 -25.57 -11.12 -3.87
N ASP A 34 -26.17 -10.00 -4.29
CA ASP A 34 -26.07 -8.67 -3.66
C ASP A 34 -24.66 -8.10 -3.39
N PHE A 35 -23.61 -8.59 -4.06
CA PHE A 35 -22.27 -7.99 -3.98
C PHE A 35 -22.29 -6.51 -4.37
N ASP A 36 -23.12 -6.15 -5.36
CA ASP A 36 -23.26 -4.79 -5.83
C ASP A 36 -23.72 -3.82 -4.72
N ALA A 37 -24.76 -4.21 -3.99
CA ALA A 37 -25.27 -3.40 -2.89
C ALA A 37 -24.25 -3.32 -1.73
N LEU A 38 -23.56 -4.42 -1.43
CA LEU A 38 -22.51 -4.48 -0.40
C LEU A 38 -21.37 -3.51 -0.73
N PHE A 39 -20.84 -3.57 -1.95
CA PHE A 39 -19.68 -2.78 -2.37
C PHE A 39 -20.02 -1.32 -2.55
N GLU A 40 -21.18 -0.99 -3.12
CA GLU A 40 -21.61 0.40 -3.27
C GLU A 40 -21.89 1.05 -1.91
N THR A 41 -22.54 0.35 -0.98
CA THR A 41 -22.76 0.83 0.40
C THR A 41 -21.43 1.08 1.10
N ALA A 42 -20.48 0.15 1.02
CA ALA A 42 -19.17 0.32 1.62
C ALA A 42 -18.40 1.49 0.97
N ARG A 43 -18.40 1.60 -0.36
CA ARG A 43 -17.76 2.71 -1.10
C ARG A 43 -18.27 4.06 -0.62
N GLN A 44 -19.59 4.21 -0.52
CA GLN A 44 -20.23 5.45 -0.05
C GLN A 44 -19.87 5.76 1.40
N ALA A 45 -19.93 4.76 2.29
CA ALA A 45 -19.62 4.94 3.71
C ALA A 45 -18.16 5.39 3.94
N TRP A 46 -17.22 4.85 3.16
CA TRP A 46 -15.81 5.25 3.20
C TRP A 46 -15.49 6.50 2.37
N ARG A 47 -16.48 7.07 1.68
CA ARG A 47 -16.35 8.24 0.79
C ARG A 47 -15.29 8.04 -0.30
N ALA A 48 -15.05 6.80 -0.71
CA ALA A 48 -14.15 6.50 -1.81
C ALA A 48 -14.82 6.93 -3.13
N PRO A 49 -14.17 7.75 -3.99
CA PRO A 49 -14.77 8.15 -5.27
C PRO A 49 -15.11 6.95 -6.14
N GLY A 50 -14.23 5.94 -6.15
CA GLY A 50 -14.32 4.75 -6.97
C GLY A 50 -13.78 3.50 -6.26
N LEU A 51 -14.31 2.35 -6.66
CA LEU A 51 -13.93 1.02 -6.17
C LEU A 51 -14.04 0.02 -7.33
N ALA A 52 -13.04 -0.84 -7.53
CA ALA A 52 -13.13 -2.00 -8.41
C ALA A 52 -12.80 -3.27 -7.64
N VAL A 53 -13.58 -4.34 -7.86
CA VAL A 53 -13.43 -5.62 -7.16
C VAL A 53 -13.50 -6.76 -8.18
N ALA A 54 -12.61 -7.75 -8.05
CA ALA A 54 -12.75 -9.04 -8.73
C ALA A 54 -12.50 -10.20 -7.76
N ILE A 55 -13.22 -11.29 -7.98
CA ILE A 55 -13.24 -12.47 -7.11
C ILE A 55 -13.03 -13.72 -7.98
N LEU A 56 -12.04 -14.51 -7.60
CA LEU A 56 -11.72 -15.81 -8.16
C LEU A 56 -12.04 -16.89 -7.13
N LYS A 57 -12.77 -17.92 -7.53
CA LYS A 57 -13.07 -19.09 -6.71
C LYS A 57 -12.85 -20.34 -7.53
N ASP A 58 -12.09 -21.29 -7.01
CA ASP A 58 -11.84 -22.58 -7.67
C ASP A 58 -11.27 -22.45 -9.09
N GLY A 59 -10.43 -21.43 -9.31
CA GLY A 59 -9.85 -21.10 -10.63
C GLY A 59 -10.83 -20.42 -11.60
N VAL A 60 -12.07 -20.14 -11.19
CA VAL A 60 -13.10 -19.49 -12.00
C VAL A 60 -13.36 -18.06 -11.51
N PRO A 61 -13.34 -17.06 -12.42
CA PRO A 61 -13.81 -15.71 -12.09
C PRO A 61 -15.32 -15.73 -11.84
N ILE A 62 -15.73 -15.43 -10.61
CA ILE A 62 -17.16 -15.42 -10.23
C ILE A 62 -17.74 -14.01 -10.14
N TYR A 63 -16.88 -13.00 -10.09
CA TYR A 63 -17.28 -11.60 -10.01
C TYR A 63 -16.17 -10.67 -10.50
N ALA A 64 -16.53 -9.62 -11.24
CA ALA A 64 -15.64 -8.51 -11.56
C ALA A 64 -16.47 -7.26 -11.89
N LYS A 65 -16.35 -6.18 -11.11
CA LYS A 65 -17.12 -4.95 -11.33
C LYS A 65 -16.46 -3.71 -10.75
N GLY A 66 -16.79 -2.56 -11.34
CA GLY A 66 -16.43 -1.23 -10.88
C GLY A 66 -17.62 -0.45 -10.34
N PHE A 67 -17.35 0.49 -9.43
CA PHE A 67 -18.32 1.32 -8.72
C PHE A 67 -17.79 2.74 -8.61
N GLY A 68 -18.70 3.72 -8.68
CA GLY A 68 -18.35 5.14 -8.57
C GLY A 68 -17.55 5.65 -9.78
N TRP A 69 -16.61 6.55 -9.52
CA TRP A 69 -16.04 7.44 -10.53
C TRP A 69 -14.50 7.44 -10.56
N ARG A 70 -13.95 7.54 -11.77
CA ARG A 70 -12.52 7.70 -12.09
C ARG A 70 -11.98 9.04 -11.62
N ASP A 71 -12.78 10.10 -11.73
CA ASP A 71 -12.42 11.48 -11.46
C ASP A 71 -13.35 12.16 -10.44
N GLY A 72 -12.87 13.26 -9.85
CA GLY A 72 -13.65 14.07 -8.92
C GLY A 72 -14.85 14.80 -9.56
N ALA A 73 -14.83 15.01 -10.88
CA ALA A 73 -15.93 15.62 -11.62
C ALA A 73 -17.12 14.65 -11.83
N ARG A 74 -16.94 13.37 -11.51
CA ARG A 74 -17.95 12.31 -11.65
C ARG A 74 -18.48 12.15 -13.07
N THR A 75 -17.59 12.28 -14.04
CA THR A 75 -17.96 12.17 -15.47
C THR A 75 -17.69 10.78 -16.04
N GLN A 76 -16.82 10.02 -15.38
CA GLN A 76 -16.21 8.83 -15.92
C GLN A 76 -16.37 7.65 -14.94
N PRO A 77 -17.18 6.62 -15.24
CA PRO A 77 -17.41 5.52 -14.30
C PRO A 77 -16.19 4.62 -14.16
N ILE A 78 -16.02 4.01 -12.99
CA ILE A 78 -15.08 2.90 -12.78
C ILE A 78 -15.67 1.62 -13.37
N THR A 79 -14.86 0.84 -14.08
CA THR A 79 -15.18 -0.52 -14.51
C THR A 79 -14.17 -1.52 -13.93
N ALA A 80 -14.41 -2.82 -14.11
CA ALA A 80 -13.43 -3.85 -13.76
C ALA A 80 -12.12 -3.75 -14.57
N ASP A 81 -12.15 -3.02 -15.69
CA ASP A 81 -11.04 -2.78 -16.60
C ASP A 81 -10.35 -1.43 -16.40
N THR A 82 -10.85 -0.59 -15.49
CA THR A 82 -10.18 0.66 -15.14
C THR A 82 -8.83 0.38 -14.50
N LEU A 83 -7.79 1.07 -14.96
CA LEU A 83 -6.44 0.98 -14.40
C LEU A 83 -6.31 1.83 -13.13
N PHE A 84 -5.66 1.26 -12.14
CA PHE A 84 -5.29 1.90 -10.87
C PHE A 84 -3.80 1.71 -10.63
N GLY A 85 -3.19 2.65 -9.89
CA GLY A 85 -1.89 2.41 -9.29
C GLY A 85 -1.97 1.23 -8.31
N CYS A 86 -1.15 0.21 -8.53
CA CYS A 86 -1.06 -0.97 -7.68
C CYS A 86 -0.31 -0.68 -6.38
N ALA A 87 0.53 0.37 -6.36
CA ALA A 87 1.37 0.72 -5.23
C ALA A 87 2.18 -0.52 -4.80
N SER A 88 2.25 -0.78 -3.50
CA SER A 88 3.07 -1.86 -2.96
C SER A 88 2.62 -3.29 -3.26
N LEU A 89 1.51 -3.53 -3.98
CA LEU A 89 1.27 -4.86 -4.58
C LEU A 89 2.40 -5.25 -5.54
N THR A 90 3.09 -4.27 -6.12
CA THR A 90 4.27 -4.45 -6.97
C THR A 90 5.36 -5.31 -6.32
N LYS A 91 5.50 -5.24 -5.00
CA LYS A 91 6.47 -6.03 -4.22
C LYS A 91 6.34 -7.52 -4.44
N ALA A 92 5.11 -8.03 -4.55
CA ALA A 92 4.85 -9.43 -4.82
C ALA A 92 5.31 -9.86 -6.22
N PHE A 93 5.26 -8.96 -7.20
CA PHE A 93 5.77 -9.20 -8.56
C PHE A 93 7.30 -9.17 -8.60
N THR A 94 7.93 -8.30 -7.83
CA THR A 94 9.39 -8.26 -7.65
C THR A 94 9.91 -9.54 -6.99
N ALA A 95 9.24 -10.01 -5.93
CA ALA A 95 9.55 -11.30 -5.31
C ALA A 95 9.39 -12.47 -6.30
N ALA A 96 8.31 -12.48 -7.10
CA ALA A 96 8.11 -13.51 -8.12
C ALA A 96 9.16 -13.46 -9.25
N SER A 97 9.66 -12.28 -9.59
CA SER A 97 10.77 -12.13 -10.55
C SER A 97 12.06 -12.76 -10.04
N ALA A 98 12.37 -12.57 -8.76
CA ALA A 98 13.50 -13.24 -8.11
C ALA A 98 13.27 -14.77 -8.01
N ALA A 99 12.05 -15.21 -7.69
CA ALA A 99 11.71 -16.63 -7.62
C ALA A 99 11.94 -17.36 -8.95
N LEU A 100 11.60 -16.73 -10.08
CA LEU A 100 11.89 -17.25 -11.41
C LEU A 100 13.40 -17.47 -11.62
N LEU A 101 14.24 -16.54 -11.17
CA LEU A 101 15.70 -16.66 -11.27
C LEU A 101 16.28 -17.73 -10.33
N VAL A 102 15.65 -17.96 -9.18
CA VAL A 102 16.01 -19.05 -8.26
C VAL A 102 15.71 -20.41 -8.89
N ASP A 103 14.53 -20.58 -9.48
CA ASP A 103 14.20 -21.81 -10.20
C ASP A 103 15.10 -22.04 -11.44
N ASP A 104 15.53 -20.95 -12.09
CA ASP A 104 16.52 -21.01 -13.18
C ASP A 104 17.95 -21.34 -12.67
N GLY A 105 18.17 -21.44 -11.34
CA GLY A 105 19.48 -21.71 -10.72
C GLY A 105 20.47 -20.54 -10.81
N LYS A 106 20.00 -19.33 -11.09
CA LYS A 106 20.83 -18.13 -11.29
C LYS A 106 20.94 -17.25 -10.05
N LEU A 107 19.99 -17.42 -9.13
CA LEU A 107 19.88 -16.65 -7.90
C LEU A 107 19.68 -17.62 -6.74
N ASP A 108 20.20 -17.25 -5.58
CA ASP A 108 19.93 -17.90 -4.30
C ASP A 108 19.39 -16.86 -3.32
N TRP A 109 18.36 -17.22 -2.57
CA TRP A 109 17.70 -16.34 -1.61
C TRP A 109 18.60 -15.89 -0.47
N ASP A 110 19.55 -16.73 -0.07
CA ASP A 110 20.32 -16.62 1.16
C ASP A 110 21.80 -16.29 0.92
N GLU A 111 22.26 -16.31 -0.33
CA GLU A 111 23.56 -15.75 -0.72
C GLU A 111 23.61 -14.23 -0.42
N PRO A 112 24.78 -13.70 -0.01
CA PRO A 112 24.97 -12.27 0.18
C PRO A 112 24.62 -11.46 -1.07
N VAL A 113 23.92 -10.34 -0.90
CA VAL A 113 23.55 -9.46 -2.02
C VAL A 113 24.78 -8.96 -2.78
N THR A 114 25.91 -8.80 -2.09
CA THR A 114 27.20 -8.40 -2.68
C THR A 114 27.73 -9.38 -3.73
N ARG A 115 27.25 -10.62 -3.75
CA ARG A 115 27.52 -11.56 -4.84
C ARG A 115 26.96 -11.08 -6.18
N TYR A 116 25.81 -10.41 -6.16
CA TYR A 116 25.10 -9.93 -7.34
C TYR A 116 25.29 -8.43 -7.59
N VAL A 117 25.48 -7.66 -6.52
CA VAL A 117 25.72 -6.21 -6.54
C VAL A 117 26.97 -5.90 -5.68
N PRO A 118 28.19 -6.09 -6.22
CA PRO A 118 29.45 -5.97 -5.46
C PRO A 118 29.66 -4.65 -4.72
N GLU A 119 29.05 -3.58 -5.20
CA GLU A 119 29.08 -2.23 -4.64
C GLU A 119 28.03 -1.98 -3.54
N PHE A 120 27.11 -2.92 -3.27
CA PHE A 120 26.07 -2.75 -2.25
C PHE A 120 26.66 -2.59 -0.85
N ARG A 121 26.39 -1.46 -0.19
CA ARG A 121 26.82 -1.16 1.18
C ARG A 121 25.70 -0.45 1.93
N VAL A 122 25.63 -0.64 3.24
CA VAL A 122 24.72 0.06 4.16
C VAL A 122 25.51 0.55 5.37
N ALA A 123 24.96 1.46 6.17
CA ALA A 123 25.66 2.07 7.31
C ALA A 123 25.97 1.12 8.48
N GLY A 124 25.48 -0.12 8.43
CA GLY A 124 25.65 -1.12 9.48
C GLY A 124 27.06 -1.73 9.59
N GLY A 125 27.25 -2.59 10.60
CA GLY A 125 28.53 -3.26 10.89
C GLY A 125 28.86 -4.43 9.97
N ALA A 126 29.90 -5.19 10.31
CA ALA A 126 30.40 -6.32 9.52
C ALA A 126 29.35 -7.44 9.29
N GLU A 127 28.35 -7.57 10.16
CA GLU A 127 27.24 -8.52 10.05
C GLU A 127 26.41 -8.34 8.77
N TYR A 128 26.40 -7.13 8.22
CA TYR A 128 25.71 -6.78 6.99
C TYR A 128 26.36 -7.35 5.73
N ALA A 129 27.58 -7.89 5.83
CA ALA A 129 28.19 -8.66 4.75
C ALA A 129 27.39 -9.93 4.41
N SER A 130 26.52 -10.40 5.31
CA SER A 130 25.65 -11.56 5.11
C SER A 130 24.21 -11.23 4.72
N LEU A 131 23.89 -9.94 4.51
CA LEU A 131 22.55 -9.50 4.12
C LEU A 131 22.20 -10.10 2.76
N SER A 132 21.10 -10.85 2.71
CA SER A 132 20.66 -11.60 1.54
C SER A 132 19.42 -10.97 0.88
N LEU A 133 19.07 -11.46 -0.31
CA LEU A 133 17.83 -11.01 -0.98
C LEU A 133 16.59 -11.38 -0.17
N ARG A 134 16.61 -12.51 0.55
CA ARG A 134 15.55 -12.86 1.51
C ARG A 134 15.37 -11.78 2.55
N ASP A 135 16.46 -11.22 3.08
CA ASP A 135 16.40 -10.16 4.09
C ASP A 135 15.79 -8.87 3.53
N MET A 136 16.16 -8.50 2.29
CA MET A 136 15.58 -7.35 1.58
C MET A 136 14.07 -7.53 1.37
N LEU A 137 13.66 -8.67 0.81
CA LEU A 137 12.27 -8.92 0.45
C LEU A 137 11.39 -9.20 1.68
N SER A 138 11.96 -9.54 2.83
CA SER A 138 11.21 -9.78 4.07
C SER A 138 11.25 -8.63 5.07
N HIS A 139 11.76 -7.45 4.68
CA HIS A 139 11.74 -6.24 5.52
C HIS A 139 12.46 -6.45 6.86
N ARG A 140 13.63 -7.08 6.85
CA ARG A 140 14.39 -7.39 8.07
C ARG A 140 15.85 -6.98 7.98
N THR A 141 16.15 -5.99 7.15
CA THR A 141 17.53 -5.51 6.95
C THR A 141 18.01 -4.67 8.12
N GLY A 142 17.13 -4.00 8.86
CA GLY A 142 17.53 -2.99 9.84
C GLY A 142 17.48 -1.57 9.31
N LEU A 143 17.31 -1.36 8.00
CA LEU A 143 17.18 -0.01 7.42
C LEU A 143 15.76 0.50 7.65
N GLY A 144 15.61 1.70 8.24
CA GLY A 144 14.31 2.35 8.43
C GLY A 144 13.71 2.84 7.10
N THR A 145 12.53 3.47 7.11
CA THR A 145 11.73 3.72 5.90
C THR A 145 12.46 4.58 4.87
N HIS A 146 12.91 5.78 5.26
CA HIS A 146 13.63 6.75 4.42
C HIS A 146 12.94 7.09 3.07
N ASP A 147 11.60 7.15 3.04
CA ASP A 147 10.86 7.32 1.79
C ASP A 147 11.12 8.67 1.10
N LEU A 148 11.49 9.71 1.86
CA LEU A 148 11.90 11.01 1.31
C LEU A 148 13.16 10.93 0.42
N VAL A 149 13.91 9.82 0.42
CA VAL A 149 15.03 9.65 -0.53
C VAL A 149 14.53 9.56 -1.98
N TRP A 150 13.42 8.85 -2.21
CA TRP A 150 12.88 8.57 -3.54
C TRP A 150 11.61 9.35 -3.86
N TYR A 151 10.82 9.76 -2.86
CA TYR A 151 9.54 10.41 -3.09
C TYR A 151 9.69 11.73 -3.86
N ASN A 152 8.92 11.88 -4.95
CA ASN A 152 9.02 12.98 -5.93
C ASN A 152 10.44 13.24 -6.47
N ASN A 153 11.35 12.26 -6.38
CA ASN A 153 12.72 12.39 -6.88
C ASN A 153 12.84 11.81 -8.29
N GLU A 154 12.48 12.61 -9.29
CA GLU A 154 12.49 12.23 -10.72
C GLU A 154 13.88 11.89 -11.28
N ARG A 155 14.96 12.20 -10.55
CA ARG A 155 16.34 12.02 -11.02
C ARG A 155 17.08 10.91 -10.29
N LEU A 156 16.47 10.26 -9.29
CA LEU A 156 17.15 9.24 -8.50
C LEU A 156 17.44 7.99 -9.35
N SER A 157 18.70 7.78 -9.68
CA SER A 157 19.18 6.53 -10.27
C SER A 157 19.44 5.47 -9.19
N LYS A 158 19.41 4.19 -9.59
CA LYS A 158 19.81 3.07 -8.70
C LYS A 158 21.25 3.19 -8.21
N ALA A 159 22.14 3.79 -9.01
CA ALA A 159 23.54 4.04 -8.63
C ALA A 159 23.63 5.11 -7.54
N GLU A 160 22.89 6.21 -7.66
CA GLU A 160 22.81 7.22 -6.60
C GLU A 160 22.14 6.66 -5.34
N LEU A 161 21.10 5.82 -5.48
CA LEU A 161 20.51 5.16 -4.32
C LEU A 161 21.53 4.29 -3.59
N LEU A 162 22.30 3.46 -4.30
CA LEU A 162 23.40 2.67 -3.71
C LEU A 162 24.42 3.55 -2.98
N ALA A 163 24.78 4.70 -3.56
CA ALA A 163 25.72 5.63 -2.95
C ALA A 163 25.16 6.32 -1.69
N ARG A 164 23.84 6.48 -1.58
CA ARG A 164 23.16 7.08 -0.42
C ARG A 164 23.03 6.12 0.77
N LEU A 165 22.89 4.81 0.54
CA LEU A 165 22.63 3.82 1.60
C LEU A 165 23.62 3.83 2.77
N PRO A 166 24.95 3.99 2.58
CA PRO A 166 25.90 4.05 3.70
C PRO A 166 25.73 5.27 4.61
N HIS A 167 24.94 6.25 4.18
CA HIS A 167 24.69 7.50 4.91
C HIS A 167 23.30 7.55 5.54
N LEU A 168 22.50 6.48 5.41
CA LEU A 168 21.19 6.37 6.03
C LEU A 168 21.31 5.59 7.35
N PRO A 169 20.77 6.10 8.46
CA PRO A 169 20.88 5.45 9.75
C PRO A 169 20.11 4.12 9.79
N MET A 170 20.64 3.16 10.55
CA MET A 170 19.98 1.87 10.78
C MET A 170 19.04 1.97 12.00
N LEU A 171 17.83 1.42 11.89
CA LEU A 171 16.83 1.41 12.95
C LEU A 171 17.00 0.22 13.91
N ALA A 172 17.50 -0.91 13.43
CA ALA A 172 17.81 -2.06 14.29
C ALA A 172 18.87 -2.98 13.67
N PRO A 173 19.43 -3.92 14.46
CA PRO A 173 20.34 -4.95 13.94
C PRO A 173 19.68 -5.82 12.85
N LEU A 174 20.50 -6.33 11.93
CA LEU A 174 20.09 -7.24 10.87
C LEU A 174 19.26 -8.41 11.41
N ARG A 175 18.10 -8.68 10.77
CA ARG A 175 17.14 -9.76 11.07
C ARG A 175 16.42 -9.68 12.43
N SER A 176 16.66 -8.64 13.23
CA SER A 176 16.14 -8.57 14.61
C SER A 176 14.66 -8.22 14.69
N GLN A 177 14.15 -7.38 13.80
CA GLN A 177 12.75 -6.97 13.76
C GLN A 177 12.33 -6.57 12.34
N TYR A 178 11.01 -6.50 12.12
CA TYR A 178 10.43 -6.07 10.86
C TYR A 178 10.51 -4.54 10.73
N GLN A 179 11.08 -4.04 9.63
CA GLN A 179 11.02 -2.65 9.19
C GLN A 179 10.65 -2.58 7.70
N TYR A 180 9.48 -2.02 7.42
CA TYR A 180 9.05 -1.85 6.04
C TYR A 180 9.94 -0.84 5.31
N ASN A 181 10.56 -1.24 4.21
CA ASN A 181 11.48 -0.38 3.48
C ASN A 181 11.31 -0.50 1.95
N ASN A 182 11.03 0.62 1.28
CA ASN A 182 10.85 0.65 -0.17
C ASN A 182 12.20 0.61 -0.92
N LEU A 183 13.25 1.21 -0.36
CA LEU A 183 14.59 1.25 -0.97
C LEU A 183 15.14 -0.16 -1.24
N MET A 184 14.93 -1.10 -0.31
CA MET A 184 15.34 -2.49 -0.44
C MET A 184 14.61 -3.22 -1.56
N TYR A 185 13.37 -2.82 -1.88
CA TYR A 185 12.64 -3.38 -3.02
C TYR A 185 13.13 -2.80 -4.36
N ILE A 186 13.44 -1.50 -4.41
CA ILE A 186 14.08 -0.89 -5.58
C ILE A 186 15.39 -1.63 -5.90
N LEU A 187 16.20 -1.92 -4.87
CA LEU A 187 17.46 -2.65 -5.00
C LEU A 187 17.26 -4.15 -5.25
N ALA A 188 16.20 -4.77 -4.76
CA ALA A 188 15.83 -6.13 -5.15
C ALA A 188 15.54 -6.21 -6.66
N GLY A 189 14.91 -5.18 -7.23
CA GLY A 189 14.80 -5.02 -8.68
C GLY A 189 16.17 -4.93 -9.36
N LEU A 190 17.11 -4.15 -8.82
CA LEU A 190 18.49 -4.10 -9.34
C LEU A 190 19.18 -5.48 -9.31
N VAL A 191 18.94 -6.31 -8.29
CA VAL A 191 19.48 -7.69 -8.25
C VAL A 191 18.91 -8.50 -9.42
N VAL A 192 17.61 -8.42 -9.68
CA VAL A 192 16.98 -9.06 -10.86
C VAL A 192 17.65 -8.58 -12.15
N GLU A 193 17.98 -7.30 -12.26
CA GLU A 193 18.64 -6.75 -13.45
C GLU A 193 20.05 -7.31 -13.64
N ARG A 194 20.86 -7.31 -12.59
CA ARG A 194 22.24 -7.82 -12.62
C ARG A 194 22.30 -9.29 -12.99
N VAL A 195 21.35 -10.09 -12.48
CA VAL A 195 21.33 -11.54 -12.70
C VAL A 195 20.71 -11.92 -14.05
N SER A 196 19.71 -11.18 -14.50
CA SER A 196 18.99 -11.50 -15.75
C SER A 196 19.59 -10.86 -17.00
N GLY A 197 20.32 -9.75 -16.86
CA GLY A 197 20.81 -8.92 -17.97
C GLY A 197 19.73 -8.06 -18.64
N GLN A 198 18.53 -7.99 -18.07
CA GLN A 198 17.40 -7.19 -18.55
C GLN A 198 17.01 -6.15 -17.50
N SER A 199 16.32 -5.07 -17.88
CA SER A 199 15.68 -4.22 -16.85
C SER A 199 14.64 -5.02 -16.07
N TRP A 200 14.31 -4.60 -14.84
CA TRP A 200 13.29 -5.29 -14.05
C TRP A 200 11.94 -5.31 -14.77
N GLU A 201 11.57 -4.21 -15.43
CA GLU A 201 10.35 -4.08 -16.20
C GLU A 201 10.34 -5.05 -17.39
N GLY A 202 11.45 -5.11 -18.14
CA GLY A 202 11.59 -6.00 -19.28
C GLY A 202 11.50 -7.47 -18.86
N PHE A 203 12.21 -7.84 -17.80
CA PHE A 203 12.17 -9.19 -17.25
C PHE A 203 10.78 -9.57 -16.75
N LEU A 204 10.15 -8.71 -15.94
CA LEU A 204 8.82 -8.96 -15.38
C LEU A 204 7.78 -9.08 -16.49
N LYS A 205 7.83 -8.20 -17.50
CA LYS A 205 6.93 -8.25 -18.65
C LYS A 205 7.04 -9.58 -19.40
N ALA A 206 8.25 -9.95 -19.81
CA ALA A 206 8.49 -11.12 -20.65
C ALA A 206 8.27 -12.45 -19.91
N ARG A 207 8.69 -12.54 -18.64
CA ARG A 207 8.67 -13.80 -17.88
C ARG A 207 7.37 -14.02 -17.11
N LEU A 208 6.58 -12.98 -16.86
CA LEU A 208 5.39 -13.06 -16.02
C LEU A 208 4.15 -12.42 -16.64
N LEU A 209 4.18 -11.13 -17.01
CA LEU A 209 2.96 -10.44 -17.46
C LEU A 209 2.43 -10.97 -18.80
N GLU A 210 3.31 -11.16 -19.79
CA GLU A 210 2.94 -11.69 -21.10
C GLU A 210 2.40 -13.13 -21.02
N PRO A 211 3.06 -14.10 -20.33
CA PRO A 211 2.50 -15.43 -20.12
C PRO A 211 1.15 -15.47 -19.40
N LEU A 212 0.83 -14.46 -18.59
CA LEU A 212 -0.46 -14.34 -17.91
C LEU A 212 -1.51 -13.57 -18.72
N GLY A 213 -1.14 -13.02 -19.88
CA GLY A 213 -2.03 -12.17 -20.67
C GLY A 213 -2.31 -10.81 -20.04
N MET A 214 -1.46 -10.35 -19.10
CA MET A 214 -1.62 -9.10 -18.37
C MET A 214 -1.18 -7.86 -19.20
N SER A 215 -1.73 -7.72 -20.41
CA SER A 215 -1.29 -6.77 -21.45
C SER A 215 -1.51 -5.29 -21.13
N ARG A 216 -2.39 -4.97 -20.18
CA ARG A 216 -2.68 -3.61 -19.68
C ARG A 216 -2.12 -3.39 -18.27
N THR A 217 -1.23 -4.25 -17.82
CA THR A 217 -0.40 -4.02 -16.64
C THR A 217 0.92 -3.42 -17.11
N GLY A 218 1.24 -2.24 -16.60
CA GLY A 218 2.45 -1.52 -16.94
C GLY A 218 3.14 -0.94 -15.71
N PHE A 219 4.14 -0.11 -15.95
CA PHE A 219 5.20 0.18 -14.98
C PHE A 219 5.26 1.64 -14.53
N THR A 220 4.60 2.56 -15.23
CA THR A 220 4.66 3.99 -14.86
C THR A 220 3.29 4.66 -14.88
N PRO A 221 3.11 5.75 -14.12
CA PRO A 221 1.94 6.62 -14.23
C PRO A 221 1.69 7.12 -15.66
N THR A 222 2.75 7.50 -16.38
CA THR A 222 2.65 7.98 -17.76
C THR A 222 2.06 6.93 -18.69
N GLN A 223 2.53 5.67 -18.62
CA GLN A 223 1.96 4.56 -19.39
C GLN A 223 0.48 4.33 -19.05
N MET A 224 0.12 4.40 -17.76
CA MET A 224 -1.27 4.26 -17.32
C MET A 224 -2.18 5.32 -17.96
N SER A 225 -1.71 6.57 -18.05
CA SER A 225 -2.49 7.68 -18.60
C SER A 225 -2.78 7.54 -20.10
N GLN A 226 -1.95 6.82 -20.84
CA GLN A 226 -2.06 6.64 -22.28
C GLN A 226 -3.15 5.63 -22.68
N ASP A 227 -3.61 4.81 -21.73
CA ASP A 227 -4.64 3.79 -21.98
C ASP A 227 -6.05 4.40 -22.16
N GLY A 228 -6.32 5.56 -21.56
CA GLY A 228 -7.62 6.23 -21.62
C GLY A 228 -8.70 5.67 -20.67
N ASN A 229 -8.52 4.47 -20.10
CA ASN A 229 -9.37 3.93 -19.04
C ASN A 229 -8.58 3.72 -17.73
N PHE A 230 -8.23 4.82 -17.07
CA PHE A 230 -7.54 4.84 -15.78
C PHE A 230 -8.27 5.74 -14.77
N ALA A 231 -8.03 5.49 -13.48
CA ALA A 231 -8.55 6.32 -12.38
C ALA A 231 -7.54 7.40 -11.98
N PHE A 232 -8.04 8.54 -11.51
CA PHE A 232 -7.23 9.53 -10.79
C PHE A 232 -7.22 9.18 -9.30
N GLY A 233 -6.08 9.33 -8.64
CA GLY A 233 -5.98 9.18 -7.20
C GLY A 233 -6.66 10.35 -6.49
N HIS A 234 -7.19 10.12 -5.28
CA HIS A 234 -7.79 11.18 -4.48
C HIS A 234 -7.30 11.13 -3.03
N LYS A 235 -7.42 12.23 -2.29
CA LYS A 235 -7.38 12.26 -0.83
C LYS A 235 -8.65 12.90 -0.27
N LEU A 236 -8.89 12.78 1.03
CA LEU A 236 -9.95 13.55 1.68
C LEU A 236 -9.38 14.90 2.16
N GLY A 237 -10.06 15.99 1.81
CA GLY A 237 -9.81 17.31 2.36
C GLY A 237 -10.29 17.45 3.81
N ALA A 238 -10.09 18.64 4.40
CA ALA A 238 -10.53 18.95 5.76
C ALA A 238 -12.06 18.84 5.93
N ASP A 239 -12.81 19.19 4.87
CA ASP A 239 -14.27 19.04 4.76
C ASP A 239 -14.73 17.58 4.49
N LYS A 240 -13.78 16.65 4.43
CA LYS A 240 -13.98 15.23 4.13
C LYS A 240 -14.60 15.00 2.74
N LEU A 241 -14.38 15.93 1.79
CA LEU A 241 -14.64 15.72 0.36
C LEU A 241 -13.39 15.17 -0.33
N ALA A 242 -13.59 14.43 -1.41
CA ALA A 242 -12.49 13.87 -2.18
C ALA A 242 -11.87 14.94 -3.10
N ILE A 243 -10.55 15.09 -3.01
CA ILE A 243 -9.75 16.02 -3.80
C ILE A 243 -8.81 15.19 -4.68
N SER A 244 -8.80 15.47 -5.98
CA SER A 244 -7.94 14.77 -6.94
C SER A 244 -6.47 15.07 -6.68
N ILE A 245 -5.65 14.03 -6.75
CA ILE A 245 -4.19 14.11 -6.72
C ILE A 245 -3.70 14.05 -8.17
N PRO A 246 -2.92 15.04 -8.63
CA PRO A 246 -2.34 15.03 -9.97
C PRO A 246 -1.51 13.76 -10.21
N LEU A 247 -1.59 13.25 -11.44
CA LEU A 247 -0.69 12.20 -11.87
C LEU A 247 0.70 12.80 -12.11
N ARG A 248 1.70 12.31 -11.38
CA ARG A 248 3.10 12.75 -11.53
C ARG A 248 3.92 11.65 -12.18
N PRO A 249 4.93 11.97 -13.01
CA PRO A 249 5.93 11.00 -13.39
C PRO A 249 6.63 10.50 -12.13
N GLU A 250 6.60 9.19 -11.91
CA GLU A 250 7.39 8.54 -10.88
C GLU A 250 8.05 7.35 -11.56
N ASP A 251 9.37 7.38 -11.60
CA ASP A 251 10.20 6.32 -12.20
C ASP A 251 11.17 5.70 -11.16
N ALA A 252 11.31 6.30 -9.97
CA ALA A 252 12.31 5.91 -8.99
C ALA A 252 11.87 4.74 -8.09
N ILE A 253 10.56 4.57 -7.85
CA ILE A 253 10.03 3.53 -6.95
C ILE A 253 9.76 2.20 -7.67
N GLY A 254 9.83 2.14 -9.00
CA GLY A 254 9.56 1.00 -9.89
C GLY A 254 9.25 -0.33 -9.19
N PRO A 255 10.28 -1.15 -8.86
CA PRO A 255 10.12 -2.49 -8.25
C PRO A 255 9.43 -2.55 -6.89
N ALA A 256 9.25 -1.43 -6.20
CA ALA A 256 8.59 -1.35 -4.91
C ALA A 256 7.13 -0.89 -5.01
N GLY A 257 6.72 -0.19 -6.08
CA GLY A 257 5.47 0.57 -6.06
C GLY A 257 4.76 0.94 -7.36
N GLU A 258 5.41 0.90 -8.53
CA GLU A 258 4.88 1.66 -9.69
C GLU A 258 3.97 0.88 -10.65
N LEU A 259 3.74 -0.42 -10.43
CA LEU A 259 2.83 -1.13 -11.32
C LEU A 259 1.45 -0.46 -11.32
N HIS A 260 0.81 -0.43 -12.48
CA HIS A 260 -0.61 -0.17 -12.60
C HIS A 260 -1.30 -1.36 -13.26
N SER A 261 -2.57 -1.58 -12.92
CA SER A 261 -3.34 -2.72 -13.43
C SER A 261 -4.83 -2.52 -13.19
N SER A 262 -5.65 -3.48 -13.63
CA SER A 262 -7.09 -3.53 -13.39
C SER A 262 -7.49 -4.76 -12.56
N ALA A 263 -8.72 -4.76 -12.04
CA ALA A 263 -9.28 -5.91 -11.34
C ALA A 263 -9.34 -7.16 -12.24
N ASN A 264 -9.67 -6.98 -13.53
CA ASN A 264 -9.69 -8.05 -14.52
C ASN A 264 -8.29 -8.65 -14.78
N GLN A 265 -7.25 -7.83 -14.93
CA GLN A 265 -5.89 -8.32 -15.14
C GLN A 265 -5.39 -9.14 -13.93
N PHE A 266 -5.79 -8.75 -12.72
CA PHE A 266 -5.40 -9.45 -11.50
C PHE A 266 -6.03 -10.85 -11.35
N LEU A 267 -7.08 -11.20 -12.11
CA LEU A 267 -7.63 -12.57 -12.10
C LEU A 267 -6.57 -13.60 -12.52
N ALA A 268 -5.78 -13.30 -13.55
CA ALA A 268 -4.70 -14.18 -14.00
C ALA A 268 -3.57 -14.30 -12.95
N TRP A 269 -3.21 -13.18 -12.32
CA TRP A 269 -2.23 -13.17 -11.22
C TRP A 269 -2.70 -14.00 -10.02
N MET A 270 -3.94 -13.83 -9.57
CA MET A 270 -4.49 -14.61 -8.47
C MET A 270 -4.58 -16.10 -8.82
N ALA A 271 -4.96 -16.44 -10.06
CA ALA A 271 -5.01 -17.82 -10.54
C ALA A 271 -3.62 -18.48 -10.54
N LEU A 272 -2.57 -17.77 -11.00
CA LEU A 272 -1.19 -18.26 -10.93
C LEU A 272 -0.76 -18.54 -9.49
N GLN A 273 -1.05 -17.60 -8.58
CA GLN A 273 -0.64 -17.70 -7.18
C GLN A 273 -1.35 -18.86 -6.48
N LEU A 274 -2.67 -18.97 -6.62
CA LEU A 274 -3.45 -20.10 -6.07
C LEU A 274 -3.10 -21.44 -6.73
N GLY A 275 -2.73 -21.42 -8.02
CA GLY A 275 -2.16 -22.55 -8.75
C GLY A 275 -0.70 -22.86 -8.40
N ARG A 276 -0.14 -22.21 -7.37
CA ARG A 276 1.22 -22.44 -6.86
C ARG A 276 2.29 -22.34 -7.95
N GLY A 277 2.17 -21.29 -8.77
CA GLY A 277 3.05 -20.99 -9.89
C GLY A 277 2.66 -21.66 -11.21
N THR A 278 1.53 -22.36 -11.26
CA THR A 278 0.96 -22.90 -12.51
C THR A 278 -0.28 -22.11 -12.93
N TYR A 279 -0.32 -21.70 -14.19
CA TYR A 279 -1.47 -21.02 -14.80
C TYR A 279 -1.77 -21.66 -16.17
N GLN A 280 -3.03 -22.07 -16.38
CA GLN A 280 -3.49 -22.72 -17.62
C GLN A 280 -2.58 -23.89 -18.08
N GLY A 281 -2.14 -24.72 -17.14
CA GLY A 281 -1.25 -25.86 -17.42
C GLY A 281 0.22 -25.50 -17.64
N ARG A 282 0.58 -24.22 -17.71
CA ARG A 282 1.98 -23.76 -17.80
C ARG A 282 2.50 -23.40 -16.41
N ARG A 283 3.60 -24.03 -16.00
CA ARG A 283 4.34 -23.66 -14.79
C ARG A 283 5.26 -22.48 -15.09
N LEU A 284 5.08 -21.36 -14.39
CA LEU A 284 5.98 -20.20 -14.46
C LEU A 284 7.06 -20.27 -13.37
N PHE A 285 6.68 -20.55 -12.12
CA PHE A 285 7.60 -20.88 -11.04
C PHE A 285 7.09 -22.10 -10.27
N SER A 286 7.96 -22.72 -9.49
CA SER A 286 7.69 -23.95 -8.76
C SER A 286 6.84 -23.69 -7.51
N ALA A 287 6.10 -24.71 -7.09
CA ALA A 287 5.35 -24.66 -5.83
C ALA A 287 6.26 -24.43 -4.62
N ALA A 288 7.53 -24.85 -4.70
CA ALA A 288 8.53 -24.56 -3.68
C ALA A 288 8.80 -23.05 -3.57
N GLN A 289 8.89 -22.32 -4.69
CA GLN A 289 9.04 -20.86 -4.63
C GLN A 289 7.76 -20.15 -4.18
N SER A 290 6.57 -20.66 -4.53
CA SER A 290 5.32 -20.14 -3.94
C SER A 290 5.36 -20.17 -2.42
N GLU A 291 5.70 -21.34 -1.84
CA GLU A 291 5.78 -21.47 -0.39
C GLU A 291 6.95 -20.69 0.21
N ALA A 292 8.10 -20.60 -0.48
CA ALA A 292 9.21 -19.77 -0.02
C ALA A 292 8.80 -18.29 0.09
N MET A 293 8.07 -17.76 -0.91
CA MET A 293 7.57 -16.39 -0.88
C MET A 293 6.52 -16.16 0.23
N TRP A 294 5.69 -17.15 0.53
CA TRP A 294 4.63 -17.06 1.55
C TRP A 294 5.05 -17.55 2.94
N ALA A 295 6.29 -17.99 3.12
CA ALA A 295 6.76 -18.46 4.41
C ALA A 295 6.73 -17.29 5.42
N PRO A 296 6.24 -17.50 6.67
CA PRO A 296 6.24 -16.47 7.70
C PRO A 296 7.68 -16.25 8.20
N ILE A 297 8.41 -15.31 7.60
CA ILE A 297 9.84 -15.07 7.88
C ILE A 297 10.03 -14.21 9.12
N ILE A 298 9.23 -13.14 9.28
CA ILE A 298 9.33 -12.22 10.41
C ILE A 298 7.97 -11.69 10.84
N ALA A 299 7.75 -11.51 12.15
CA ALA A 299 6.50 -10.98 12.66
C ALA A 299 6.38 -9.46 12.39
N THR A 300 5.23 -8.99 11.90
CA THR A 300 5.01 -7.58 11.51
C THR A 300 4.71 -6.64 12.69
N GLY A 301 5.10 -7.01 13.92
CA GLY A 301 4.75 -6.28 15.14
C GLY A 301 3.24 -6.18 15.41
N GLY A 302 2.85 -5.43 16.45
CA GLY A 302 1.45 -5.14 16.80
C GLY A 302 0.67 -6.30 17.42
N GLN A 303 -0.47 -6.01 18.05
CA GLN A 303 -1.46 -7.03 18.41
C GLN A 303 -2.49 -7.15 17.29
N PRO A 304 -3.11 -8.33 17.08
CA PRO A 304 -4.22 -8.45 16.15
C PRO A 304 -5.31 -7.43 16.50
N GLU A 305 -5.84 -6.74 15.49
CA GLU A 305 -6.86 -5.70 15.66
C GLU A 305 -8.26 -6.27 16.01
N ALA A 306 -8.37 -7.59 16.07
CA ALA A 306 -9.60 -8.35 16.06
C ALA A 306 -9.36 -9.80 16.49
N THR A 307 -10.34 -10.43 17.11
CA THR A 307 -10.27 -11.84 17.53
C THR A 307 -10.30 -12.81 16.35
N GLU A 308 -10.83 -12.37 15.20
CA GLU A 308 -10.84 -13.16 13.97
C GLU A 308 -9.47 -13.23 13.29
N LEU A 309 -8.48 -12.43 13.71
CA LEU A 309 -7.16 -12.36 13.11
C LEU A 309 -6.09 -12.88 14.07
N THR A 310 -5.12 -13.61 13.55
CA THR A 310 -3.88 -13.91 14.29
C THR A 310 -2.85 -12.80 14.10
N ARG A 311 -1.71 -12.94 14.80
CA ARG A 311 -0.54 -12.11 14.56
C ARG A 311 -0.12 -12.23 13.09
N GLY A 312 0.25 -11.09 12.51
CA GLY A 312 0.78 -10.98 11.15
C GLY A 312 2.25 -11.32 11.05
N PHE A 313 2.61 -11.95 9.94
CA PHE A 313 3.98 -12.19 9.51
C PHE A 313 4.20 -11.63 8.10
N TYR A 314 5.45 -11.41 7.75
CA TYR A 314 5.87 -11.02 6.42
C TYR A 314 6.78 -12.11 5.85
N GLY A 315 6.49 -12.52 4.62
CA GLY A 315 7.32 -13.36 3.76
C GLY A 315 8.08 -12.52 2.75
N MET A 316 8.30 -13.02 1.53
CA MET A 316 8.94 -12.22 0.47
C MET A 316 7.87 -11.60 -0.42
N GLY A 317 7.56 -10.33 -0.18
CA GLY A 317 6.53 -9.59 -0.92
C GLY A 317 5.09 -9.89 -0.50
N TRP A 318 4.89 -10.62 0.60
CA TRP A 318 3.58 -11.07 1.06
C TRP A 318 3.45 -10.94 2.59
N ARG A 319 2.28 -10.53 3.06
CA ARG A 319 1.86 -10.70 4.44
C ARG A 319 1.12 -12.01 4.58
N THR A 320 1.37 -12.71 5.67
CA THR A 320 0.69 -13.96 6.01
C THR A 320 0.18 -13.94 7.44
N ASP A 321 -1.05 -14.36 7.63
CA ASP A 321 -1.68 -14.59 8.92
C ASP A 321 -2.78 -15.64 8.77
N TYR A 322 -3.58 -15.82 9.80
CA TYR A 322 -4.80 -16.61 9.75
C TYR A 322 -6.00 -15.71 10.04
N TYR A 323 -7.01 -15.82 9.20
CA TYR A 323 -8.32 -15.19 9.40
C TYR A 323 -9.34 -16.29 9.68
N ARG A 324 -9.95 -16.26 10.87
CA ARG A 324 -10.86 -17.28 11.38
C ARG A 324 -10.29 -18.70 11.27
N GLY A 325 -9.00 -18.85 11.54
CA GLY A 325 -8.27 -20.13 11.47
C GLY A 325 -7.84 -20.56 10.07
N MET A 326 -8.15 -19.80 9.02
CA MET A 326 -7.77 -20.11 7.63
C MET A 326 -6.60 -19.25 7.19
N ARG A 327 -5.58 -19.86 6.57
CA ARG A 327 -4.36 -19.16 6.15
C ARG A 327 -4.72 -18.11 5.11
N ARG A 328 -4.28 -16.89 5.36
CA ARG A 328 -4.47 -15.74 4.49
C ARG A 328 -3.11 -15.25 4.02
N VAL A 329 -2.96 -15.13 2.71
CA VAL A 329 -1.79 -14.55 2.06
C VAL A 329 -2.24 -13.28 1.35
N ALA A 330 -1.70 -12.13 1.74
CA ALA A 330 -2.20 -10.86 1.25
C ALA A 330 -1.08 -9.85 1.07
N HIS A 331 -1.31 -8.86 0.22
CA HIS A 331 -0.50 -7.65 0.22
C HIS A 331 -1.42 -6.45 -0.02
N GLY A 332 -1.05 -5.29 0.55
CA GLY A 332 -1.74 -4.03 0.32
C GLY A 332 -0.84 -3.05 -0.43
N GLY A 333 -1.42 -1.99 -0.95
CA GLY A 333 -0.67 -0.90 -1.56
C GLY A 333 -1.34 0.43 -1.25
N ASN A 334 -0.54 1.45 -0.98
CA ASN A 334 -0.97 2.84 -0.88
C ASN A 334 0.09 3.72 -1.53
N LEU A 335 -0.29 4.48 -2.57
CA LEU A 335 0.58 5.45 -3.24
C LEU A 335 -0.29 6.40 -4.05
N ASN A 336 0.02 7.70 -4.03
CA ASN A 336 -0.57 8.74 -4.90
C ASN A 336 -2.09 8.70 -5.05
N GLY A 337 -2.80 8.52 -3.92
CA GLY A 337 -4.25 8.55 -3.92
C GLY A 337 -4.92 7.24 -4.32
N PHE A 338 -4.17 6.15 -4.44
CA PHE A 338 -4.69 4.80 -4.61
C PHE A 338 -4.48 3.96 -3.36
N SER A 339 -5.44 3.09 -3.10
CA SER A 339 -5.36 2.00 -2.15
C SER A 339 -5.73 0.69 -2.83
N SER A 340 -4.95 -0.36 -2.62
CA SER A 340 -5.14 -1.65 -3.27
C SER A 340 -4.96 -2.80 -2.28
N ARG A 341 -5.63 -3.92 -2.52
CA ARG A 341 -5.48 -5.13 -1.72
C ARG A 341 -5.73 -6.37 -2.57
N VAL A 342 -4.74 -7.26 -2.61
CA VAL A 342 -4.95 -8.66 -2.99
C VAL A 342 -4.96 -9.51 -1.73
N THR A 343 -5.91 -10.44 -1.66
CA THR A 343 -6.03 -11.41 -0.57
C THR A 343 -6.31 -12.77 -1.16
N LEU A 344 -5.52 -13.76 -0.75
CA LEU A 344 -5.60 -15.14 -1.16
C LEU A 344 -5.88 -16.00 0.07
N PHE A 345 -6.73 -16.99 -0.10
CA PHE A 345 -6.99 -18.07 0.83
C PHE A 345 -6.68 -19.38 0.11
N PRO A 346 -5.40 -19.82 0.12
CA PRO A 346 -4.92 -20.90 -0.74
C PRO A 346 -5.68 -22.21 -0.55
N GLU A 347 -5.96 -22.59 0.70
CA GLU A 347 -6.64 -23.83 1.04
C GLU A 347 -8.13 -23.81 0.66
N GLN A 348 -8.73 -22.63 0.53
CA GLN A 348 -10.11 -22.46 0.06
C GLN A 348 -10.17 -22.15 -1.45
N ASN A 349 -9.02 -22.03 -2.12
CA ASN A 349 -8.89 -21.62 -3.52
C ASN A 349 -9.69 -20.34 -3.84
N ILE A 350 -9.59 -19.34 -2.96
CA ILE A 350 -10.24 -18.02 -3.11
C ILE A 350 -9.17 -16.94 -3.30
N GLY A 351 -9.36 -16.11 -4.32
CA GLY A 351 -8.58 -14.90 -4.53
C GLY A 351 -9.50 -13.69 -4.67
N ILE A 352 -9.18 -12.60 -3.99
CA ILE A 352 -9.94 -11.35 -4.04
C ILE A 352 -8.97 -10.21 -4.27
N ILE A 353 -9.25 -9.38 -5.27
CA ILE A 353 -8.56 -8.11 -5.52
C ILE A 353 -9.56 -6.97 -5.39
N ALA A 354 -9.15 -5.91 -4.71
CA ALA A 354 -9.90 -4.66 -4.67
C ALA A 354 -8.95 -3.47 -4.84
N PHE A 355 -9.41 -2.48 -5.62
CA PHE A 355 -8.75 -1.19 -5.82
C PHE A 355 -9.71 -0.07 -5.45
N ALA A 356 -9.22 0.94 -4.74
CA ALA A 356 -9.92 2.18 -4.48
C ALA A 356 -9.02 3.35 -4.88
N ASN A 357 -9.60 4.39 -5.48
CA ASN A 357 -8.88 5.61 -5.82
C ASN A 357 -8.99 6.66 -4.71
N LEU A 358 -8.72 6.24 -3.47
CA LEU A 358 -8.64 7.10 -2.30
C LEU A 358 -7.40 6.77 -1.46
N ARG A 359 -6.59 7.77 -1.12
CA ARG A 359 -5.36 7.65 -0.32
C ARG A 359 -5.66 6.99 1.04
N GLY A 360 -4.95 5.90 1.33
CA GLY A 360 -4.90 5.30 2.67
C GLY A 360 -6.21 4.68 3.16
N THR A 361 -7.19 4.43 2.29
CA THR A 361 -8.45 3.82 2.72
C THR A 361 -8.27 2.31 2.98
N PRO A 362 -8.77 1.78 4.11
CA PRO A 362 -8.75 0.34 4.38
C PRO A 362 -9.85 -0.43 3.64
N LEU A 363 -10.71 0.27 2.88
CA LEU A 363 -11.86 -0.29 2.18
C LEU A 363 -11.53 -1.56 1.36
N PRO A 364 -10.47 -1.62 0.53
CA PRO A 364 -10.09 -2.85 -0.19
C PRO A 364 -9.88 -4.06 0.73
N GLY A 365 -9.29 -3.85 1.91
CA GLY A 365 -9.08 -4.89 2.92
C GLY A 365 -10.38 -5.36 3.55
N HIS A 366 -11.27 -4.43 3.93
CA HIS A 366 -12.57 -4.75 4.52
C HIS A 366 -13.46 -5.52 3.54
N VAL A 367 -13.57 -5.05 2.29
CA VAL A 367 -14.31 -5.72 1.22
C VAL A 367 -13.83 -7.15 1.06
N SER A 368 -12.52 -7.37 1.06
CA SER A 368 -11.95 -8.71 0.91
C SER A 368 -12.36 -9.66 2.04
N LEU A 369 -12.43 -9.20 3.29
CA LEU A 369 -12.82 -10.05 4.42
C LEU A 369 -14.33 -10.29 4.47
N ASP A 370 -15.13 -9.27 4.17
CA ASP A 370 -16.59 -9.39 4.09
C ASP A 370 -17.01 -10.36 2.97
N VAL A 371 -16.33 -10.32 1.80
CA VAL A 371 -16.53 -11.30 0.72
C VAL A 371 -16.19 -12.70 1.18
N PHE A 372 -15.05 -12.88 1.85
CA PHE A 372 -14.63 -14.20 2.32
C PHE A 372 -15.61 -14.80 3.33
N ASP A 373 -16.06 -14.01 4.32
CA ASP A 373 -17.09 -14.45 5.29
C ASP A 373 -18.35 -14.93 4.55
N ARG A 374 -18.79 -14.19 3.53
CA ARG A 374 -19.96 -14.54 2.72
C ARG A 374 -19.78 -15.83 1.93
N LEU A 375 -18.66 -15.99 1.21
CA LEU A 375 -18.37 -17.18 0.42
C LEU A 375 -18.25 -18.44 1.30
N MET A 376 -17.78 -18.28 2.54
CA MET A 376 -17.67 -19.37 3.51
C MET A 376 -18.96 -19.59 4.32
N GLY A 377 -19.99 -18.79 4.11
CA GLY A 377 -21.27 -18.88 4.85
C GLY A 377 -21.12 -18.62 6.35
N LEU A 378 -20.17 -17.75 6.72
CA LEU A 378 -19.86 -17.35 8.10
C LEU A 378 -20.69 -16.14 8.51
N GLU A 379 -20.88 -15.97 9.82
CA GLU A 379 -21.51 -14.76 10.37
C GLU A 379 -20.66 -13.52 10.02
N PRO A 380 -21.24 -12.49 9.35
CA PRO A 380 -20.48 -11.32 8.91
C PRO A 380 -19.81 -10.58 10.07
N ALA A 381 -18.48 -10.42 10.00
CA ALA A 381 -17.74 -9.57 10.94
C ALA A 381 -18.02 -8.07 10.76
N ASN A 382 -18.61 -7.66 9.63
CA ASN A 382 -18.92 -6.27 9.27
C ASN A 382 -17.68 -5.36 9.35
N TRP A 383 -16.63 -5.74 8.62
CA TRP A 383 -15.31 -5.09 8.71
C TRP A 383 -15.36 -3.60 8.37
N SER A 384 -16.16 -3.24 7.36
CA SER A 384 -16.39 -1.84 6.98
C SER A 384 -16.90 -1.00 8.15
N ALA A 385 -17.96 -1.45 8.85
CA ALA A 385 -18.54 -0.72 9.98
C ALA A 385 -17.58 -0.63 11.18
N ARG A 386 -16.92 -1.74 11.53
CA ARG A 386 -15.89 -1.75 12.58
C ARG A 386 -14.73 -0.81 12.26
N GLY A 387 -14.32 -0.75 10.99
CA GLY A 387 -13.28 0.14 10.51
C GLY A 387 -13.66 1.62 10.67
N LEU A 388 -14.90 1.99 10.32
CA LEU A 388 -15.40 3.36 10.47
C LEU A 388 -15.41 3.79 11.94
N ALA A 389 -15.92 2.95 12.85
CA ALA A 389 -15.90 3.24 14.28
C ALA A 389 -14.46 3.43 14.83
N ARG A 390 -13.52 2.59 14.38
CA ARG A 390 -12.09 2.73 14.73
C ARG A 390 -11.49 4.03 14.18
N ARG A 391 -11.85 4.42 12.96
CA ARG A 391 -11.40 5.68 12.35
C ARG A 391 -11.87 6.87 13.17
N GLU A 392 -13.13 6.91 13.58
CA GLU A 392 -13.67 8.00 14.42
C GLU A 392 -12.90 8.12 15.74
N VAL A 393 -12.63 7.00 16.41
CA VAL A 393 -11.83 6.98 17.65
C VAL A 393 -10.40 7.50 17.41
N ASN A 394 -9.77 7.07 16.32
CA ASN A 394 -8.40 7.49 16.00
C ASN A 394 -8.33 8.98 15.61
N GLU A 395 -9.29 9.48 14.83
CA GLU A 395 -9.39 10.90 14.48
C GLU A 395 -9.63 11.75 15.74
N ALA A 396 -10.47 11.31 16.69
CA ALA A 396 -10.68 12.00 17.96
C ALA A 396 -9.41 12.01 18.83
N LYS A 397 -8.66 10.90 18.88
CA LYS A 397 -7.37 10.83 19.59
C LYS A 397 -6.32 11.76 18.97
N ALA A 398 -6.22 11.77 17.64
CA ALA A 398 -5.31 12.65 16.93
C ALA A 398 -5.66 14.13 17.13
N ALA A 399 -6.96 14.48 17.09
CA ALA A 399 -7.42 15.85 17.35
C ALA A 399 -7.17 16.31 18.79
N ALA A 400 -7.15 15.39 19.76
CA ALA A 400 -6.82 15.68 21.16
C ALA A 400 -5.31 15.86 21.41
N GLN A 401 -4.45 15.32 20.52
CA GLN A 401 -3.01 15.53 20.57
C GLN A 401 -2.68 16.85 19.89
N MET A 402 -2.49 17.91 20.69
CA MET A 402 -1.96 19.15 20.15
C MET A 402 -0.47 18.98 19.83
N PRO A 403 0.00 19.33 18.62
CA PRO A 403 1.42 19.51 18.42
C PRO A 403 1.94 20.54 19.44
N PRO A 404 3.21 20.43 19.87
CA PRO A 404 3.77 21.42 20.78
C PRO A 404 3.55 22.83 20.24
N ALA A 405 3.30 23.81 21.12
CA ALA A 405 3.11 25.20 20.71
C ALA A 405 4.48 25.88 20.47
N PRO A 406 4.55 26.91 19.61
CA PRO A 406 5.76 27.71 19.48
C PRO A 406 6.04 28.48 20.78
N ILE A 407 7.30 28.83 21.00
CA ILE A 407 7.66 29.66 22.16
C ILE A 407 7.36 31.12 21.81
N ALA A 408 6.38 31.68 22.52
CA ALA A 408 5.91 33.05 22.29
C ALA A 408 7.00 34.09 22.56
N GLY A 409 6.92 35.22 21.84
CA GLY A 409 7.84 36.36 22.02
C GLY A 409 9.24 36.14 21.46
N THR A 410 9.48 35.06 20.72
CA THR A 410 10.75 34.84 20.02
C THR A 410 10.70 35.39 18.60
N SER A 411 11.86 35.69 18.04
CA SER A 411 12.06 36.07 16.64
C SER A 411 13.28 35.34 16.09
N PRO A 412 13.44 35.25 14.75
CA PRO A 412 14.71 34.83 14.17
C PRO A 412 15.87 35.66 14.71
N SER A 413 17.02 35.03 14.93
CA SER A 413 18.23 35.68 15.45
C SER A 413 18.86 36.69 14.48
N ARG A 414 18.42 36.67 13.22
CA ARG A 414 19.00 37.41 12.10
C ARG A 414 17.95 37.67 10.99
N PRO A 415 18.23 38.58 10.03
CA PRO A 415 17.38 38.79 8.87
C PRO A 415 17.18 37.50 8.05
N LEU A 416 15.98 37.30 7.50
CA LEU A 416 15.62 36.07 6.77
C LEU A 416 16.58 35.76 5.62
N ALA A 417 17.10 36.78 4.94
CA ALA A 417 18.07 36.63 3.85
C ALA A 417 19.34 35.86 4.25
N GLN A 418 19.70 35.82 5.53
CA GLN A 418 20.87 35.08 6.01
C GLN A 418 20.64 33.58 6.21
N PHE A 419 19.39 33.10 6.14
CA PHE A 419 19.06 31.66 6.16
C PHE A 419 18.99 31.04 4.75
N VAL A 420 19.02 31.87 3.70
CA VAL A 420 19.06 31.44 2.30
C VAL A 420 20.35 30.68 2.03
N GLY A 421 20.26 29.57 1.32
CA GLY A 421 21.39 28.74 0.98
C GLY A 421 21.01 27.36 0.47
N THR A 422 22.02 26.60 0.08
CA THR A 422 21.87 25.18 -0.30
C THR A 422 22.44 24.31 0.81
N PHE A 423 21.68 23.30 1.22
CA PHE A 423 22.01 22.41 2.34
C PHE A 423 21.93 20.96 1.86
N GLU A 424 22.98 20.19 2.11
CA GLU A 424 23.13 18.83 1.59
C GLU A 424 23.33 17.80 2.70
N HIS A 425 22.64 16.66 2.57
CA HIS A 425 22.87 15.46 3.36
C HIS A 425 23.16 14.29 2.40
N PRO A 426 24.28 13.57 2.57
CA PRO A 426 24.73 12.57 1.61
C PRO A 426 23.76 11.39 1.43
N GLY A 427 22.89 11.11 2.42
CA GLY A 427 21.84 10.10 2.31
C GLY A 427 20.50 10.60 1.73
N TYR A 428 20.13 11.85 1.99
CA TYR A 428 18.78 12.37 1.67
C TYR A 428 18.77 13.26 0.43
N GLY A 429 19.87 13.95 0.14
CA GLY A 429 19.98 14.89 -0.97
C GLY A 429 20.00 16.34 -0.50
N ILE A 430 19.34 17.21 -1.24
CA ILE A 430 19.55 18.65 -1.16
C ILE A 430 18.26 19.38 -0.80
N TRP A 431 18.34 20.24 0.22
CA TRP A 431 17.40 21.32 0.47
C TRP A 431 17.93 22.61 -0.15
N THR A 432 17.10 23.29 -0.92
CA THR A 432 17.37 24.67 -1.35
C THR A 432 16.45 25.61 -0.61
N ILE A 433 17.01 26.54 0.16
CA ILE A 433 16.28 27.58 0.88
C ILE A 433 16.44 28.90 0.13
N SER A 434 15.33 29.49 -0.29
CA SER A 434 15.26 30.78 -0.95
C SER A 434 14.36 31.75 -0.19
N LEU A 435 14.37 33.02 -0.59
CA LEU A 435 13.54 34.09 -0.03
C LEU A 435 12.73 34.70 -1.17
N ASP A 436 11.42 34.82 -0.97
CA ASP A 436 10.49 35.54 -1.86
C ASP A 436 9.59 36.47 -1.03
N ASP A 437 8.62 37.13 -1.67
CA ASP A 437 7.69 38.06 -1.01
C ASP A 437 6.89 37.43 0.14
N GLY A 438 6.72 36.11 0.13
CA GLY A 438 6.05 35.34 1.18
C GLY A 438 6.97 34.87 2.30
N GLY A 439 8.25 35.25 2.30
CA GLY A 439 9.26 34.82 3.27
C GLY A 439 10.11 33.65 2.79
N LEU A 440 10.65 32.86 3.73
CA LEU A 440 11.52 31.73 3.38
C LEU A 440 10.74 30.62 2.66
N ARG A 441 11.34 30.06 1.62
CA ARG A 441 10.81 28.93 0.85
C ARG A 441 11.85 27.82 0.79
N GLY A 442 11.44 26.60 1.11
CA GLY A 442 12.25 25.40 0.93
C GLY A 442 11.85 24.63 -0.33
N LEU A 443 12.80 23.94 -0.94
CA LEU A 443 12.58 22.99 -2.02
C LEU A 443 13.40 21.72 -1.78
N PHE A 444 12.73 20.56 -1.82
CA PHE A 444 13.33 19.23 -1.73
C PHE A 444 12.56 18.28 -2.65
N ASN A 445 13.25 17.55 -3.54
CA ASN A 445 12.64 16.62 -4.51
C ASN A 445 11.35 17.18 -5.16
N GLN A 446 11.39 18.37 -5.75
CA GLN A 446 10.22 19.04 -6.36
C GLN A 446 9.04 19.36 -5.42
N MET A 447 9.20 19.21 -4.10
CA MET A 447 8.20 19.56 -3.10
C MET A 447 8.51 20.92 -2.47
N PRO A 448 7.81 21.99 -2.90
CA PRO A 448 8.01 23.33 -2.36
C PRO A 448 7.26 23.49 -1.03
N VAL A 449 7.93 24.06 -0.03
CA VAL A 449 7.35 24.39 1.28
C VAL A 449 7.58 25.87 1.63
N ARG A 450 6.62 26.48 2.31
CA ARG A 450 6.77 27.76 3.00
C ARG A 450 7.36 27.49 4.39
N LEU A 451 8.39 28.23 4.76
CA LEU A 451 9.00 28.13 6.10
C LEU A 451 8.53 29.31 6.95
N GLY A 452 7.52 29.06 7.78
CA GLY A 452 7.01 30.02 8.76
C GLY A 452 7.86 30.01 10.03
N HIS A 453 8.12 31.17 10.63
CA HIS A 453 8.83 31.23 11.91
C HIS A 453 8.08 30.46 12.99
N TRP A 454 8.80 29.65 13.76
CA TRP A 454 8.23 28.83 14.83
C TRP A 454 8.72 29.30 16.20
N HIS A 455 10.02 29.18 16.45
CA HIS A 455 10.67 29.86 17.57
C HIS A 455 12.15 30.01 17.28
N TYR A 456 12.80 31.05 17.80
CA TYR A 456 14.23 31.29 17.58
C TYR A 456 14.60 31.10 16.08
N ASP A 457 15.58 30.24 15.78
CA ASP A 457 16.00 29.87 14.43
C ASP A 457 15.38 28.54 13.94
N VAL A 458 14.21 28.20 14.46
CA VAL A 458 13.39 27.06 14.05
C VAL A 458 12.20 27.56 13.23
N PHE A 459 11.95 26.90 12.10
CA PHE A 459 10.86 27.18 11.19
C PHE A 459 9.98 25.95 10.99
N ASN A 460 8.71 26.18 10.70
CA ASN A 460 7.71 25.17 10.39
C ASN A 460 7.43 25.15 8.88
N ALA A 461 7.48 23.97 8.28
CA ALA A 461 7.09 23.79 6.90
C ALA A 461 5.58 23.71 6.73
N THR A 462 5.07 24.49 5.77
CA THR A 462 3.73 24.36 5.21
C THR A 462 3.87 24.09 3.71
N PRO A 463 3.42 22.94 3.20
CA PRO A 463 3.46 22.62 1.78
C PRO A 463 2.75 23.70 0.95
N LEU A 464 3.36 24.08 -0.18
CA LEU A 464 2.76 25.01 -1.14
C LEU A 464 1.82 24.29 -2.13
N ARG A 465 1.93 22.96 -2.24
CA ARG A 465 1.00 22.10 -2.98
C ARG A 465 0.14 21.35 -1.97
N GLU A 466 -1.15 21.25 -2.27
CA GLU A 466 -2.10 20.62 -1.33
C GLU A 466 -1.80 19.14 -1.14
N ASP A 467 -1.20 18.42 -2.08
CA ASP A 467 -1.00 16.97 -2.04
C ASP A 467 0.37 16.49 -1.49
N ASP A 468 1.23 17.43 -1.06
CA ASP A 468 2.54 17.16 -0.44
C ASP A 468 2.49 17.17 1.10
N ASP A 469 1.45 16.55 1.67
CA ASP A 469 1.21 16.53 3.12
C ASP A 469 2.37 15.87 3.91
N ASP A 470 3.24 15.11 3.25
CA ASP A 470 4.40 14.43 3.85
C ASP A 470 5.44 15.40 4.44
N LEU A 471 5.41 16.68 4.04
CA LEU A 471 6.26 17.74 4.58
C LEU A 471 5.51 18.71 5.50
N LEU A 472 4.24 18.42 5.81
CA LEU A 472 3.44 19.26 6.68
C LEU A 472 3.96 19.20 8.12
N ASN A 473 4.16 20.38 8.71
CA ASN A 473 4.62 20.57 10.09
C ASN A 473 6.04 20.04 10.41
N VAL A 474 6.80 19.66 9.39
CA VAL A 474 8.22 19.33 9.53
C VAL A 474 8.98 20.57 10.01
N LYS A 475 9.86 20.39 11.01
CA LYS A 475 10.64 21.48 11.60
C LYS A 475 12.01 21.59 10.96
N PHE A 476 12.46 22.83 10.80
CA PHE A 476 13.71 23.24 10.18
C PHE A 476 14.49 24.05 11.21
N ALA A 477 15.51 23.46 11.82
CA ALA A 477 16.35 24.14 12.80
C ALA A 477 17.67 24.56 12.16
N PHE A 478 17.90 25.87 12.02
CA PHE A 478 19.13 26.39 11.45
C PHE A 478 20.23 26.48 12.51
N LEU A 479 21.42 26.01 12.15
CA LEU A 479 22.58 25.96 13.06
C LEU A 479 23.62 26.99 12.66
N SER A 480 24.07 27.77 13.64
CA SER A 480 25.19 28.70 13.48
C SER A 480 26.53 28.06 13.86
N ASP A 481 27.63 28.53 13.26
CA ASP A 481 28.99 28.26 13.72
C ASP A 481 29.45 29.27 14.80
N MET A 482 30.71 29.15 15.24
CA MET A 482 31.30 30.03 16.25
C MET A 482 31.53 31.47 15.76
N ALA A 483 31.51 31.71 14.45
CA ALA A 483 31.54 33.04 13.85
C ALA A 483 30.13 33.63 13.67
N GLY A 484 29.09 32.89 14.08
CA GLY A 484 27.70 33.28 13.93
C GLY A 484 27.18 33.16 12.49
N GLN A 485 27.81 32.39 11.60
CA GLN A 485 27.30 32.11 10.25
C GLN A 485 26.46 30.84 10.24
N ILE A 486 25.40 30.78 9.44
CA ILE A 486 24.62 29.55 9.25
C ILE A 486 25.49 28.50 8.56
N ARG A 487 25.74 27.40 9.26
CA ARG A 487 26.57 26.26 8.79
C ARG A 487 25.75 25.04 8.37
N GLY A 488 24.52 24.93 8.85
CA GLY A 488 23.72 23.74 8.63
C GLY A 488 22.26 23.88 9.01
N LEU A 489 21.51 22.83 8.71
CA LEU A 489 20.07 22.75 8.85
C LEU A 489 19.70 21.35 9.35
N GLU A 490 19.04 21.25 10.49
CA GLU A 490 18.45 19.99 10.97
C GLU A 490 16.99 19.90 10.55
N VAL A 491 16.64 18.75 9.96
CA VAL A 491 15.27 18.45 9.48
C VAL A 491 14.89 17.04 9.90
N GLU A 492 13.69 16.88 10.48
CA GLU A 492 13.12 15.55 10.73
C GLU A 492 12.66 14.94 9.40
N MET A 493 13.50 14.08 8.82
CA MET A 493 13.23 13.44 7.53
C MET A 493 12.46 12.11 7.67
N ASP A 494 12.51 11.49 8.85
CA ASP A 494 11.84 10.24 9.19
C ASP A 494 11.68 10.21 10.72
N SER A 495 10.45 10.01 11.20
CA SER A 495 10.10 10.12 12.63
C SER A 495 10.74 9.04 13.50
N ASP A 496 11.23 7.96 12.90
CA ASP A 496 11.93 6.88 13.63
C ASP A 496 13.38 7.26 13.99
N PHE A 497 13.88 8.41 13.52
CA PHE A 497 15.26 8.84 13.69
C PHE A 497 15.37 10.27 14.24
N PRO A 498 16.51 10.61 14.87
CA PRO A 498 16.84 12.01 15.14
C PRO A 498 16.84 12.86 13.84
N PRO A 499 16.61 14.18 13.94
CA PRO A 499 16.72 15.08 12.80
C PRO A 499 18.04 14.92 12.03
N ALA A 500 17.96 14.88 10.71
CA ALA A 500 19.11 14.76 9.83
C ALA A 500 19.79 16.12 9.67
N LEU A 501 21.12 16.15 9.80
CA LEU A 501 21.93 17.35 9.65
C LEU A 501 22.36 17.56 8.19
N PHE A 502 21.80 18.56 7.54
CA PHE A 502 22.23 19.03 6.22
C PHE A 502 23.32 20.10 6.39
N THR A 503 24.44 19.95 5.69
CA THR A 503 25.55 20.90 5.71
C THR A 503 25.37 21.94 4.63
N ARG A 504 25.61 23.22 4.94
CA ARG A 504 25.54 24.29 3.96
C ARG A 504 26.67 24.16 2.92
N THR A 505 26.33 24.21 1.64
CA THR A 505 27.28 24.13 0.52
C THR A 505 27.32 25.39 -0.34
N ALA A 506 26.30 26.25 -0.26
CA ALA A 506 26.24 27.57 -0.89
C ALA A 506 25.45 28.57 -0.04
#